data_AF-A0A2D5UKW8-F1
#
_entry.id   AF-A0A2D5UKW8-F1
#
_cell.length_a   1.000
_cell.length_b   1.000
_cell.length_c   1.000
_cell.angle_alpha   90.00
_cell.angle_beta   90.00
_cell.angle_gamma   90.00
#
_symmetry.space_group_name_H-M   'P 1'
#
loop_
_entity.id
_entity.type
_entity.pdbx_description
1 polymer ?
#
loop_
_entity_poly.entity_id
_entity_poly.type
_entity_poly.pdbx_seq_one_letter_code
_entity_poly.pdbx_strand_id
1 'polypeptide(L)' 'MKIVSRFFNVKWLPEIGVKTSKKSFHSLRHSFANELKQAGVNEQVASELLGHESQSITYGRFGGKIEVSNIFLVLR' A
#
# COMPACT_ATOMS: atom_id res chain seq x y z
N MET A 1 2.00 10.12 8.87
CA MET A 1 2.88 9.43 7.88
C MET A 1 4.30 10.01 7.67
N LYS A 2 4.64 11.25 8.10
CA LYS A 2 5.95 11.87 7.78
C LYS A 2 7.17 11.10 8.33
N ILE A 3 7.05 10.48 9.50
CA ILE A 3 8.11 9.68 10.14
C ILE A 3 8.45 8.43 9.30
N VAL A 4 7.43 7.69 8.86
CA VAL A 4 7.59 6.49 8.05
C VAL A 4 8.22 6.81 6.69
N SER A 5 7.77 7.89 6.04
CA SER A 5 8.36 8.37 4.79
C SER A 5 9.83 8.72 4.97
N ARG A 6 10.18 9.44 6.05
CA ARG A 6 11.58 9.82 6.33
C ARG A 6 12.45 8.60 6.60
N PHE A 7 12.02 7.69 7.48
CA PHE A 7 12.75 6.45 7.76
C PHE A 7 13.01 5.64 6.48
N PHE A 8 11.98 5.40 5.69
CA PHE A 8 12.11 4.62 4.47
C PHE A 8 13.04 5.26 3.45
N ASN A 9 12.88 6.57 3.23
CA ASN A 9 13.64 7.28 2.20
C ASN A 9 15.08 7.57 2.57
N VAL A 10 15.37 7.80 3.85
CA VAL A 10 16.66 8.30 4.36
C VAL A 10 17.48 7.19 5.00
N LYS A 11 16.84 6.19 5.61
CA LYS A 11 17.53 5.11 6.32
C LYS A 11 17.42 3.78 5.57
N TRP A 12 16.20 3.30 5.33
CA TRP A 12 16.00 1.95 4.79
C TRP A 12 16.47 1.78 3.33
N LEU A 13 16.06 2.68 2.41
CA LEU A 13 16.46 2.58 1.00
C LEU A 13 17.98 2.63 0.80
N PRO A 14 18.75 3.49 1.50
CA PRO A 14 20.21 3.44 1.49
C PRO A 14 20.79 2.16 2.11
N GLU A 15 20.26 1.70 3.25
CA GLU A 15 20.74 0.49 3.94
C GLU A 15 20.68 -0.75 3.05
N ILE A 16 19.63 -0.89 2.22
CA ILE A 16 19.49 -2.01 1.29
C ILE A 16 20.13 -1.76 -0.09
N GLY A 17 20.80 -0.62 -0.29
CA GLY A 17 21.54 -0.32 -1.53
C GLY A 17 20.68 0.01 -2.76
N VAL A 18 19.36 0.22 -2.62
CA VAL A 18 18.46 0.47 -3.76
C VAL A 18 17.98 1.92 -3.87
N LYS A 19 18.62 2.84 -3.14
CA LYS A 19 18.25 4.26 -3.17
C LYS A 19 18.51 4.83 -4.57
N THR A 20 17.45 5.30 -5.23
CA THR A 20 17.53 6.07 -6.48
C THR A 20 16.66 7.31 -6.38
N SER A 21 16.81 8.25 -7.33
CA SER A 21 15.96 9.45 -7.42
C SER A 21 14.48 9.11 -7.69
N LYS A 22 14.21 7.95 -8.28
CA LYS A 22 12.85 7.48 -8.60
C LYS A 22 12.22 6.62 -7.51
N LYS A 23 13.02 5.98 -6.65
CA LYS A 23 12.53 5.11 -5.57
C LYS A 23 12.32 5.91 -4.30
N SER A 24 11.06 6.01 -3.91
CA SER A 24 10.63 6.66 -2.67
C SER A 24 9.47 5.91 -2.02
N PHE A 25 9.12 6.27 -0.79
CA PHE A 25 7.90 5.74 -0.18
C PHE A 25 6.65 6.04 -1.04
N HIS A 26 6.61 7.19 -1.72
CA HIS A 26 5.51 7.53 -2.62
C HIS A 26 5.46 6.58 -3.85
N SER A 27 6.60 6.28 -4.46
CA SER A 27 6.63 5.31 -5.57
C SER A 27 6.24 3.90 -5.10
N LEU A 28 6.61 3.50 -3.88
CA LEU A 28 6.17 2.24 -3.28
C LEU A 28 4.65 2.18 -3.13
N ARG A 29 4.03 3.25 -2.60
CA ARG A 29 2.56 3.34 -2.49
C ARG A 29 1.89 3.19 -3.86
N HIS A 30 2.45 3.79 -4.91
CA HIS A 30 1.92 3.64 -6.27
C HIS A 30 2.05 2.22 -6.81
N SER A 31 3.20 1.57 -6.62
CA SER A 31 3.35 0.16 -6.98
C SER A 31 2.33 -0.70 -6.25
N PHE A 32 2.19 -0.53 -4.93
CA PHE A 32 1.21 -1.26 -4.13
C PHE A 32 -0.24 -1.03 -4.60
N ALA A 33 -0.62 0.22 -4.89
CA ALA A 33 -1.93 0.54 -5.44
C ALA A 33 -2.20 -0.14 -6.80
N ASN A 34 -1.19 -0.15 -7.68
CA ASN A 34 -1.29 -0.80 -8.98
C ASN A 34 -1.42 -2.33 -8.86
N GLU A 35 -0.70 -2.95 -7.92
CA GLU A 35 -0.83 -4.38 -7.65
C GLU A 35 -2.22 -4.72 -7.11
N LEU A 36 -2.75 -3.93 -6.17
CA LEU A 36 -4.12 -4.10 -5.67
C LEU A 36 -5.16 -3.94 -6.77
N LYS A 37 -4.99 -2.96 -7.66
CA LYS A 37 -5.86 -2.77 -8.82
C LYS A 37 -5.81 -3.97 -9.78
N GLN A 38 -4.62 -4.48 -10.07
CA GLN A 38 -4.43 -5.66 -10.93
C GLN A 38 -5.02 -6.93 -10.30
N ALA A 39 -4.96 -7.04 -8.96
CA ALA A 39 -5.58 -8.11 -8.19
C ALA A 39 -7.11 -7.97 -8.05
N GLY A 40 -7.73 -6.94 -8.65
CA GLY A 40 -9.17 -6.72 -8.61
C GLY A 40 -9.69 -6.23 -7.24
N VAL A 41 -8.81 -5.71 -6.39
CA VAL A 41 -9.20 -5.14 -5.09
C VAL A 41 -9.94 -3.83 -5.31
N ASN A 42 -11.06 -3.67 -4.60
CA ASN A 42 -11.86 -2.45 -4.66
C ASN A 42 -11.02 -1.22 -4.26
N GLU A 43 -11.17 -0.12 -4.99
CA GLU A 43 -10.41 1.12 -4.77
C GLU A 43 -10.58 1.70 -3.36
N GLN A 44 -11.77 1.58 -2.75
CA GLN A 44 -12.00 2.01 -1.37
C GLN A 44 -11.15 1.19 -0.39
N VAL A 45 -11.09 -0.14 -0.57
CA VAL A 45 -10.28 -1.04 0.24
C VAL A 45 -8.78 -0.75 0.05
N ALA A 46 -8.35 -0.54 -1.20
CA ALA A 46 -6.98 -0.17 -1.50
C ALA A 46 -6.58 1.18 -0.86
N SER A 47 -7.50 2.15 -0.87
CA SER A 47 -7.31 3.47 -0.26
C SER A 47 -7.18 3.39 1.27
N GLU A 48 -8.00 2.56 1.92
CA GLU A 48 -7.90 2.28 3.36
C GLU A 48 -6.57 1.61 3.72
N LEU A 49 -6.16 0.58 2.97
CA LEU A 49 -4.88 -0.12 3.16
C LEU A 49 -3.67 0.81 2.97
N LEU A 50 -3.77 1.76 2.04
CA LEU A 50 -2.77 2.80 1.81
C LEU A 50 -2.77 3.90 2.88
N GLY A 51 -3.72 3.87 3.81
CA GLY A 51 -3.82 4.81 4.92
C GLY A 51 -4.34 6.18 4.50
N HIS A 52 -5.13 6.25 3.43
CA HIS A 52 -5.90 7.45 3.12
C HIS A 52 -7.15 7.46 4.01
N GLU A 53 -7.38 8.57 4.74
CA GLU A 53 -8.69 8.79 5.36
C GLU A 53 -9.72 9.00 4.27
N SER A 54 -10.56 7.98 4.04
CA SER A 54 -11.71 8.11 3.15
C SER A 54 -12.78 8.92 3.88
N GLN A 55 -13.15 10.10 3.35
CA GLN A 55 -14.25 10.93 3.87
C GLN A 55 -15.65 10.37 3.53
N SER A 56 -15.81 9.06 3.42
CA SER A 56 -17.13 8.44 3.20
C SER A 56 -17.56 7.65 4.44
N ILE A 57 -18.49 8.24 5.18
CA ILE A 57 -19.29 7.59 6.21
C ILE A 57 -20.09 6.46 5.56
N THR A 58 -19.56 5.24 5.50
CA THR A 58 -20.41 4.04 5.31
C THR A 58 -19.80 2.83 6.02
N TYR A 59 -19.92 2.82 7.34
CA TYR A 59 -20.03 1.58 8.11
C TYR A 59 -21.11 0.69 7.48
N GLY A 60 -20.83 -0.60 7.19
CA GLY A 60 -21.91 -1.59 7.08
C GLY A 60 -21.72 -2.81 6.17
N ARG A 61 -20.80 -2.83 5.20
CA ARG A 61 -20.57 -4.00 4.34
C ARG A 61 -19.10 -3.92 3.91
N PHE A 62 -18.18 -4.82 4.23
CA PHE A 62 -18.28 -6.25 4.04
C PHE A 62 -17.23 -6.93 4.93
N GLY A 63 -17.68 -7.53 6.04
CA GLY A 63 -17.04 -8.70 6.65
C GLY A 63 -17.19 -9.95 5.76
N GLY A 64 -17.16 -9.78 4.44
CA GLY A 64 -17.24 -10.84 3.46
C GLY A 64 -15.83 -11.22 3.06
N LYS A 65 -15.20 -12.06 3.88
CA LYS A 65 -14.00 -12.86 3.58
C LYS A 65 -13.12 -12.27 2.47
N ILE A 66 -12.20 -11.38 2.82
CA ILE A 66 -10.95 -11.31 2.05
C ILE A 66 -10.34 -12.70 2.22
N GLU A 67 -10.41 -13.53 1.19
CA GLU A 67 -9.67 -14.79 1.17
C GLU A 67 -8.20 -14.45 1.32
N VAL A 68 -7.64 -14.77 2.48
CA VAL A 68 -6.24 -14.59 2.85
C VAL A 68 -5.31 -15.20 1.79
N SER A 69 -5.81 -16.15 1.00
CA SER A 69 -5.22 -16.73 -0.20
C SER A 69 -4.67 -15.69 -1.19
N ASN A 70 -5.32 -14.53 -1.39
CA ASN A 70 -4.87 -13.54 -2.37
C ASN A 70 -3.70 -12.65 -1.90
N ILE A 71 -3.44 -12.56 -0.59
CA ILE A 71 -2.28 -11.82 -0.06
C ILE A 71 -0.98 -12.59 -0.28
N PHE A 72 -1.02 -13.92 -0.26
CA PHE A 72 0.16 -14.75 -0.52
C PHE A 72 0.68 -14.67 -1.96
N LEU A 73 -0.14 -14.24 -2.92
CA LEU A 73 0.27 -14.10 -4.32
C LEU A 73 1.14 -12.85 -4.55
N VAL A 74 0.99 -11.81 -3.72
CA VAL A 74 1.69 -10.51 -3.88
C VAL A 74 3.10 -10.52 -3.26
N LEU A 75 3.44 -11.53 -2.46
CA LEU A 75 4.71 -11.60 -1.71
C LEU A 75 5.65 -12.74 -2.15
N ARG A 76 5.51 -13.23 -3.38
CA ARG A 76 6.41 -14.26 -3.93
C ARG A 76 7.61 -13.70 -4.69
#